data_AF-A0A1M6CWW5-F1
#
_entry.id   AF-A0A1M6CWW5-F1
#
_cell.length_a   1.000
_cell.length_b   1.000
_cell.length_c   1.000
_cell.angle_alpha   90.00
_cell.angle_beta   90.00
_cell.angle_gamma   90.00
#
_symmetry.space_group_name_H-M   'P 1'
#
loop_
_entity.id
_entity.type
_entity.pdbx_description
1 polymer ?
#
loop_
_entity_poly.entity_id
_entity_poly.type
_entity_poly.pdbx_seq_one_letter_code
_entity_poly.pdbx_strand_id
1 'polypeptide(L)'
;MIFKKYARMQPLYFLITTAGTDTNSICYETHLKAKDILEGRKKDATFYPVIYGADEQDDWTDPKVWKKANPSLGITVGIDKVVTACESAKQNPAEENSFRQLRLNQWVKQSVRWMPMDKWDKCAFVVNEDDLEGRICYGGLDLSSTTDITAFVLVFPPLDEDDKYYILPYFWIPEENVDVRVRRDHVPYDVWEKQGKLLTTEGNVVHYGYIEQFIDKLNERFNIREIAYDRWGAVQMVQNLEGMGFTVVPFGQDFKDMNPPTKELMKLTLEQKIAHGGHPVLRWMMDNIFIKTDPAGNIKPDKEKSTEKIDGAVATIMALDRALKD
;
A
#
# COMPACT_ATOMS: atom_id res chain seq x y z
N MET A 1 10.09 -9.68 -22.36
CA MET A 1 9.76 -9.22 -23.73
C MET A 1 9.03 -10.35 -24.43
N ILE A 2 7.71 -10.26 -24.64
CA ILE A 2 6.92 -11.30 -25.32
C ILE A 2 6.56 -10.77 -26.70
N PHE A 3 7.20 -11.31 -27.74
CA PHE A 3 6.77 -11.12 -29.13
C PHE A 3 5.94 -12.33 -29.57
N LYS A 4 4.66 -12.11 -29.90
CA LYS A 4 3.84 -13.10 -30.60
C LYS A 4 3.87 -12.81 -32.11
N LYS A 5 4.75 -13.52 -32.84
CA LYS A 5 4.61 -13.75 -34.28
C LYS A 5 4.37 -15.22 -34.50
N TYR A 6 3.21 -15.58 -35.07
CA TYR A 6 2.86 -16.96 -35.40
C TYR A 6 3.61 -17.38 -36.67
N ALA A 7 4.72 -18.10 -36.52
CA ALA A 7 5.55 -18.56 -37.63
C ALA A 7 5.49 -20.08 -37.88
N ARG A 8 4.87 -20.89 -36.99
CA ARG A 8 4.81 -22.36 -37.09
C ARG A 8 3.48 -22.94 -36.60
N MET A 9 3.07 -24.10 -37.13
CA MET A 9 1.80 -24.77 -36.82
C MET A 9 1.73 -25.37 -35.39
N GLN A 10 2.87 -25.68 -34.78
CA GLN A 10 2.97 -26.21 -33.41
C GLN A 10 4.12 -25.52 -32.66
N PRO A 11 3.94 -24.27 -32.20
CA PRO A 11 4.97 -23.57 -31.46
C PRO A 11 5.07 -24.09 -30.02
N LEU A 12 6.30 -24.32 -29.54
CA LEU A 12 6.59 -24.61 -28.14
C LEU A 12 7.26 -23.40 -27.49
N TYR A 13 6.72 -22.94 -26.36
CA TYR A 13 7.27 -21.82 -25.59
C TYR A 13 7.86 -22.32 -24.28
N PHE A 14 9.09 -21.92 -23.99
CA PHE A 14 9.71 -22.11 -22.69
C PHE A 14 9.66 -20.80 -21.93
N LEU A 15 8.99 -20.81 -20.78
CA LEU A 15 8.90 -19.69 -19.86
C LEU A 15 9.73 -20.03 -18.63
N ILE A 16 10.77 -19.25 -18.38
CA ILE A 16 11.54 -19.32 -17.14
C ILE A 16 11.32 -18.03 -16.38
N THR A 17 11.05 -18.16 -15.09
CA THR A 17 10.86 -17.01 -14.20
C THR A 17 11.31 -17.38 -12.79
N THR A 18 11.68 -16.37 -12.03
CA THR A 18 12.00 -16.46 -10.60
C THR A 18 10.98 -15.60 -9.87
N ALA A 19 10.62 -15.97 -8.65
CA ALA A 19 9.78 -15.16 -7.79
C ALA A 19 10.34 -13.73 -7.71
N GLY A 20 9.47 -12.77 -7.95
CA GLY A 20 9.78 -11.34 -7.94
C GLY A 20 9.28 -10.67 -6.67
N THR A 21 9.34 -9.34 -6.69
CA THR A 21 8.84 -8.48 -5.61
C THR A 21 7.56 -7.74 -5.92
N ASP A 22 7.12 -7.83 -7.17
CA ASP A 22 5.92 -7.18 -7.69
C ASP A 22 4.84 -8.23 -8.03
N THR A 23 3.81 -8.26 -7.19
CA THR A 23 2.62 -9.11 -7.34
C THR A 23 1.66 -8.64 -8.42
N ASN A 24 1.93 -7.52 -9.08
CA ASN A 24 1.16 -7.07 -10.24
C ASN A 24 1.87 -7.37 -11.56
N SER A 25 3.03 -8.03 -11.52
CA SER A 25 3.81 -8.37 -12.71
C SER A 25 3.21 -9.54 -13.50
N ILE A 26 3.48 -9.56 -14.82
CA ILE A 26 3.14 -10.71 -15.69
C ILE A 26 3.74 -12.03 -15.20
N CYS A 27 4.89 -11.96 -14.52
CA CYS A 27 5.53 -13.11 -13.90
C CYS A 27 4.68 -13.66 -12.75
N TYR A 28 4.09 -12.78 -11.94
CA TYR A 28 3.19 -13.17 -10.85
C TYR A 28 1.88 -13.74 -11.37
N GLU A 29 1.29 -13.10 -12.38
CA GLU A 29 0.08 -13.62 -13.04
C GLU A 29 0.31 -15.03 -13.61
N THR A 30 1.44 -15.23 -14.29
CA THR A 30 1.83 -16.56 -14.83
C THR A 30 2.06 -17.57 -13.72
N HIS A 31 2.65 -17.14 -12.59
CA HIS A 31 2.86 -17.99 -11.41
C HIS A 31 1.53 -18.41 -10.77
N LEU A 32 0.57 -17.50 -10.60
CA LEU A 32 -0.77 -17.82 -10.09
C LEU A 32 -1.50 -18.79 -11.01
N LYS A 33 -1.45 -18.56 -12.34
CA LYS A 33 -2.00 -19.52 -13.31
C LYS A 33 -1.39 -20.91 -13.14
N ALA A 34 -0.08 -21.00 -12.91
CA ALA A 34 0.62 -22.26 -12.70
C ALA A 34 0.17 -22.96 -11.41
N LYS A 35 0.03 -22.24 -10.29
CA LYS A 35 -0.50 -22.78 -9.03
C LYS A 35 -1.94 -23.28 -9.18
N ASP A 36 -2.82 -22.51 -9.83
CA ASP A 36 -4.21 -22.91 -10.06
C ASP A 36 -4.36 -24.19 -10.88
N ILE A 37 -3.46 -24.41 -11.86
CA ILE A 37 -3.44 -25.65 -12.64
C ILE A 37 -2.95 -26.83 -11.80
N LEU A 38 -1.86 -26.65 -11.03
CA LEU A 38 -1.31 -27.69 -10.15
C LEU A 38 -2.31 -28.11 -9.06
N GLU A 39 -3.06 -27.15 -8.51
CA GLU A 39 -4.06 -27.37 -7.46
C GLU A 39 -5.43 -27.78 -8.03
N GLY A 40 -5.56 -27.92 -9.35
CA GLY A 40 -6.76 -28.38 -10.02
C GLY A 40 -7.91 -27.36 -10.09
N ARG A 41 -7.70 -26.12 -9.65
CA ARG A 41 -8.66 -25.01 -9.78
C ARG A 41 -8.89 -24.59 -11.23
N LYS A 42 -7.89 -24.77 -12.09
CA LYS A 42 -7.95 -24.44 -13.52
C LYS A 42 -7.48 -25.61 -14.38
N LYS A 43 -8.07 -25.78 -15.57
CA LYS A 43 -7.66 -26.78 -16.55
C LYS A 43 -7.21 -26.11 -17.84
N ASP A 44 -5.95 -26.32 -18.23
CA ASP A 44 -5.38 -25.83 -19.49
C ASP A 44 -4.34 -26.84 -20.00
N ALA A 45 -4.72 -27.63 -21.01
CA ALA A 45 -3.86 -28.69 -21.57
C ALA A 45 -2.67 -28.15 -22.36
N THR A 46 -2.64 -26.84 -22.66
CA THR A 46 -1.55 -26.21 -23.41
C THR A 46 -0.44 -25.65 -22.51
N PHE A 47 -0.63 -25.73 -21.19
CA PHE A 47 0.28 -25.16 -20.20
C PHE A 47 0.73 -26.23 -19.20
N TYR A 48 2.02 -26.54 -19.19
CA TYR A 48 2.63 -27.51 -18.26
C TYR A 48 3.47 -26.78 -17.20
N PRO A 49 2.95 -26.61 -15.96
CA PRO A 49 3.67 -25.92 -14.90
C PRO A 49 4.62 -26.85 -14.13
N VAL A 50 5.81 -26.35 -13.83
CA VAL A 50 6.72 -26.93 -12.84
C VAL A 50 7.22 -25.79 -11.95
N ILE A 51 7.01 -25.90 -10.65
CA ILE A 51 7.44 -24.89 -9.67
C ILE A 51 8.33 -25.59 -8.64
N TYR A 52 9.55 -25.07 -8.49
CA TYR A 52 10.42 -25.39 -7.37
C TYR A 52 10.47 -24.16 -6.48
N GLY A 53 9.90 -24.26 -5.28
CA GLY A 53 9.83 -23.16 -4.33
C GLY A 53 9.30 -23.60 -2.98
N ALA A 54 9.56 -22.78 -1.96
CA ALA A 54 8.97 -22.94 -0.63
C ALA A 54 7.58 -22.30 -0.59
N ASP A 55 6.69 -22.86 0.23
CA ASP A 55 5.41 -22.24 0.52
C ASP A 55 5.61 -21.04 1.47
N GLU A 56 4.66 -20.11 1.50
CA GLU A 56 4.78 -18.88 2.29
C GLU A 56 4.99 -19.12 3.79
N GLN A 57 4.39 -20.21 4.30
CA GLN A 57 4.44 -20.60 5.71
C GLN A 57 5.57 -21.58 6.04
N ASP A 58 6.35 -22.00 5.05
CA ASP A 58 7.49 -22.90 5.28
C ASP A 58 8.58 -22.17 6.09
N ASP A 59 9.20 -22.88 7.04
CA ASP A 59 10.37 -22.37 7.77
C ASP A 59 11.56 -22.25 6.80
N TRP A 60 11.90 -21.00 6.47
CA TRP A 60 12.96 -20.67 5.54
C TRP A 60 14.35 -21.10 6.02
N THR A 61 14.50 -21.46 7.29
CA THR A 61 15.76 -21.94 7.87
C THR A 61 15.89 -23.47 7.87
N ASP A 62 14.84 -24.21 7.50
CA ASP A 62 14.86 -25.68 7.46
C ASP A 62 15.53 -26.20 6.17
N PRO A 63 16.60 -27.02 6.27
CA PRO A 63 17.23 -27.67 5.11
C PRO A 63 16.29 -28.50 4.23
N LYS A 64 15.19 -29.03 4.77
CA LYS A 64 14.16 -29.74 3.98
C LYS A 64 13.46 -28.80 3.01
N VAL A 65 13.16 -27.57 3.44
CA VAL A 65 12.56 -26.52 2.61
C VAL A 65 13.55 -26.10 1.52
N TRP A 66 14.84 -26.02 1.84
CA TRP A 66 15.87 -25.72 0.84
C TRP A 66 15.93 -26.78 -0.25
N LYS A 67 15.87 -28.07 0.11
CA LYS A 67 15.86 -29.17 -0.85
C LYS A 67 14.61 -29.18 -1.73
N LYS A 68 13.44 -28.83 -1.19
CA LYS A 68 12.18 -28.67 -1.94
C LYS A 68 12.30 -27.56 -3.00
N ALA A 69 12.88 -26.43 -2.64
CA ALA A 69 13.06 -25.29 -3.55
C ALA A 69 14.24 -25.45 -4.54
N ASN A 70 15.25 -26.26 -4.19
CA ASN A 70 16.48 -26.41 -4.98
C ASN A 70 16.67 -27.89 -5.38
N PRO A 71 16.08 -28.35 -6.50
CA PRO A 71 16.16 -29.75 -6.91
C PRO A 71 17.59 -30.24 -7.20
N SER A 72 18.55 -29.33 -7.44
CA SER A 72 19.95 -29.64 -7.69
C SER A 72 20.87 -29.43 -6.48
N LEU A 73 20.30 -29.27 -5.28
CA LEU A 73 21.04 -29.11 -4.03
C LEU A 73 21.89 -30.35 -3.74
N GLY A 74 23.17 -30.12 -3.42
CA GLY A 74 24.18 -31.16 -3.24
C GLY A 74 24.83 -31.67 -4.53
N ILE A 75 24.37 -31.22 -5.70
CA ILE A 75 24.96 -31.59 -7.00
C ILE A 75 25.62 -30.37 -7.65
N THR A 76 24.83 -29.37 -8.04
CA THR A 76 25.35 -28.13 -8.66
C THR A 76 25.32 -26.96 -7.69
N VAL A 77 24.43 -27.00 -6.68
CA VAL A 77 24.38 -26.04 -5.59
C VAL A 77 24.94 -26.70 -4.33
N GLY A 78 26.11 -26.27 -3.87
CA GLY A 78 26.72 -26.78 -2.65
C GLY A 78 25.93 -26.39 -1.40
N ILE A 79 25.67 -27.34 -0.51
CA ILE A 79 24.89 -27.13 0.71
C ILE A 79 25.52 -26.07 1.62
N ASP A 80 26.86 -26.05 1.73
CA ASP A 80 27.59 -25.10 2.56
C ASP A 80 27.31 -23.65 2.16
N LYS A 81 27.15 -23.37 0.86
CA LYS A 81 26.80 -22.03 0.37
C LYS A 81 25.39 -21.60 0.79
N VAL A 82 24.46 -22.55 0.86
CA VAL A 82 23.08 -22.28 1.30
C VAL A 82 23.06 -22.06 2.81
N VAL A 83 23.81 -22.86 3.58
CA VAL A 83 23.98 -22.67 5.03
C VAL A 83 24.56 -21.29 5.33
N THR A 84 25.68 -20.91 4.71
CA THR A 84 26.30 -19.60 4.91
C THR A 84 25.35 -18.44 4.56
N ALA A 85 24.62 -18.55 3.43
CA ALA A 85 23.65 -17.53 3.04
C ALA A 85 22.47 -17.45 4.03
N CYS A 86 22.02 -18.58 4.57
CA CYS A 86 20.98 -18.61 5.59
C CYS A 86 21.44 -17.96 6.91
N GLU A 87 22.66 -18.25 7.37
CA GLU A 87 23.19 -17.65 8.61
C GLU A 87 23.36 -16.13 8.49
N SER A 88 23.79 -15.65 7.32
CA SER A 88 23.89 -14.22 7.02
C SER A 88 22.50 -13.56 7.01
N ALA A 89 21.53 -14.20 6.34
CA ALA A 89 20.14 -13.76 6.30
C ALA A 89 19.48 -13.66 7.69
N LYS A 90 19.83 -14.55 8.64
CA LYS A 90 19.26 -14.51 10.02
C LYS A 90 19.60 -13.21 10.76
N GLN A 91 20.68 -12.53 10.35
CA GLN A 91 21.17 -11.32 10.99
C GLN A 91 20.81 -10.05 10.20
N ASN A 92 20.31 -10.18 8.97
CA ASN A 92 20.04 -9.05 8.08
C ASN A 92 18.73 -9.25 7.30
N PRO A 93 17.66 -8.49 7.62
CA PRO A 93 16.36 -8.61 6.93
C PRO A 93 16.40 -8.44 5.40
N ALA A 94 17.32 -7.61 4.88
CA ALA A 94 17.46 -7.44 3.43
C ALA A 94 18.05 -8.70 2.76
N GLU A 95 18.95 -9.39 3.47
CA GLU A 95 19.50 -10.66 3.03
C GLU A 95 18.51 -11.81 3.23
N GLU A 96 17.65 -11.76 4.25
CA GLU A 96 16.52 -12.69 4.39
C GLU A 96 15.58 -12.62 3.19
N ASN A 97 15.15 -11.42 2.80
CA ASN A 97 14.34 -11.23 1.60
C ASN A 97 15.06 -11.79 0.36
N SER A 98 16.34 -11.46 0.18
CA SER A 98 17.13 -11.97 -0.95
C SER A 98 17.26 -13.50 -0.92
N PHE A 99 17.42 -14.11 0.26
CA PHE A 99 17.51 -15.55 0.44
C PHE A 99 16.18 -16.22 0.10
N ARG A 100 15.08 -15.74 0.67
CA ARG A 100 13.72 -16.24 0.39
C ARG A 100 13.37 -16.11 -1.10
N GLN A 101 13.68 -14.98 -1.72
CA GLN A 101 13.44 -14.77 -3.14
C GLN A 101 14.28 -15.71 -4.02
N LEU A 102 15.60 -15.69 -3.85
CA LEU A 102 16.52 -16.27 -4.82
C LEU A 102 16.91 -17.71 -4.52
N ARG A 103 16.82 -18.14 -3.25
CA ARG A 103 17.08 -19.54 -2.84
C ARG A 103 15.82 -20.32 -2.62
N LEU A 104 14.76 -19.71 -2.13
CA LEU A 104 13.51 -20.41 -1.84
C LEU A 104 12.42 -20.15 -2.88
N ASN A 105 12.67 -19.28 -3.86
CA ASN A 105 11.72 -18.92 -4.91
C ASN A 105 10.37 -18.47 -4.32
N GLN A 106 10.41 -17.75 -3.20
CA GLN A 106 9.25 -17.14 -2.55
C GLN A 106 9.04 -15.73 -3.12
N TRP A 107 7.78 -15.37 -3.37
CA TRP A 107 7.41 -14.00 -3.67
C TRP A 107 7.51 -13.17 -2.39
N VAL A 108 8.63 -12.48 -2.23
CA VAL A 108 8.89 -11.57 -1.11
C VAL A 108 8.73 -10.14 -1.56
N LYS A 109 8.71 -9.19 -0.63
CA LYS A 109 8.67 -7.77 -0.97
C LYS A 109 10.07 -7.17 -0.84
N GLN A 110 10.41 -6.18 -1.68
CA GLN A 110 11.80 -5.74 -1.88
C GLN A 110 12.37 -4.99 -0.67
N SER A 111 11.53 -4.26 0.06
CA SER A 111 11.89 -3.53 1.28
C SER A 111 11.31 -4.18 2.53
N VAL A 112 12.03 -4.01 3.64
CA VAL A 112 11.42 -4.12 4.98
C VAL A 112 10.41 -2.99 5.05
N ARG A 113 9.14 -3.34 4.93
CA ARG A 113 8.06 -2.37 5.05
C ARG A 113 7.99 -1.88 6.46
N TRP A 114 7.74 -0.58 6.59
CA TRP A 114 7.66 0.00 7.91
C TRP A 114 6.44 -0.51 8.67
N MET A 115 5.27 -0.58 8.02
CA MET A 115 4.04 -1.06 8.64
C MET A 115 3.98 -2.59 8.64
N PRO A 116 3.85 -3.25 9.81
CA PRO A 116 3.56 -4.68 9.90
C PRO A 116 2.13 -4.94 9.41
N MET A 117 1.99 -5.35 8.16
CA MET A 117 0.66 -5.44 7.52
C MET A 117 -0.24 -6.49 8.14
N ASP A 118 0.30 -7.52 8.80
CA ASP A 118 -0.49 -8.48 9.58
C ASP A 118 -1.16 -7.84 10.82
N LYS A 119 -0.57 -6.75 11.34
CA LYS A 119 -1.12 -5.96 12.45
C LYS A 119 -2.07 -4.89 11.93
N TRP A 120 -1.69 -4.23 10.83
CA TRP A 120 -2.57 -3.31 10.12
C TRP A 120 -3.88 -4.00 9.74
N ASP A 121 -3.83 -5.16 9.09
CA ASP A 121 -5.03 -5.87 8.65
C ASP A 121 -5.96 -6.29 9.81
N LYS A 122 -5.43 -6.45 11.04
CA LYS A 122 -6.25 -6.69 12.24
C LYS A 122 -6.99 -5.45 12.72
N CYS A 123 -6.58 -4.26 12.30
CA CYS A 123 -7.27 -2.98 12.54
C CYS A 123 -8.40 -2.72 11.53
N ALA A 124 -8.73 -3.68 10.67
CA ALA A 124 -9.87 -3.63 9.74
C ALA A 124 -11.22 -3.81 10.45
N PHE A 125 -11.38 -3.27 11.66
CA PHE A 125 -12.67 -3.14 12.32
C PHE A 125 -13.64 -2.36 11.43
N VAL A 126 -14.92 -2.74 11.47
CA VAL A 126 -15.96 -2.11 10.66
C VAL A 126 -16.03 -0.63 10.97
N VAL A 127 -16.00 0.19 9.92
CA VAL A 127 -16.24 1.63 9.98
C VAL A 127 -17.54 1.87 9.23
N ASN A 128 -18.58 2.25 9.96
CA ASN A 128 -19.86 2.64 9.38
C ASN A 128 -19.99 4.15 9.49
N GLU A 129 -20.15 4.83 8.35
CA GLU A 129 -20.19 6.29 8.30
C GLU A 129 -21.36 6.88 9.10
N ASP A 130 -22.49 6.17 9.14
CA ASP A 130 -23.69 6.64 9.85
C ASP A 130 -23.48 6.66 11.36
N ASP A 131 -22.65 5.76 11.90
CA ASP A 131 -22.29 5.73 13.32
C ASP A 131 -21.31 6.86 13.70
N LEU A 132 -20.75 7.56 12.71
CA LEU A 132 -19.84 8.67 12.89
C LEU A 132 -20.52 10.04 12.76
N GLU A 133 -21.81 10.09 12.42
CA GLU A 133 -22.55 11.33 12.21
C GLU A 133 -22.51 12.24 13.46
N GLY A 134 -22.22 13.52 13.25
CA GLY A 134 -22.05 14.52 14.30
C GLY A 134 -20.78 14.41 15.15
N ARG A 135 -19.98 13.33 15.01
CA ARG A 135 -18.70 13.22 15.75
C ARG A 135 -17.70 14.26 15.28
N ILE A 136 -16.86 14.68 16.23
CA ILE A 136 -15.69 15.50 15.94
C ILE A 136 -14.69 14.66 15.14
N CYS A 137 -14.11 15.27 14.10
CA CYS A 137 -13.04 14.67 13.33
C CYS A 137 -12.06 15.71 12.81
N TYR A 138 -10.92 15.21 12.36
CA TYR A 138 -9.81 15.98 11.83
C TYR A 138 -9.48 15.48 10.43
N GLY A 139 -9.32 16.41 9.50
CA GLY A 139 -8.98 16.11 8.11
C GLY A 139 -7.48 16.18 7.87
N GLY A 140 -6.99 15.30 7.02
CA GLY A 140 -5.69 15.40 6.38
C GLY A 140 -5.88 15.40 4.88
N LEU A 141 -5.36 16.41 4.21
CA LEU A 141 -5.52 16.62 2.78
C LEU A 141 -4.14 16.59 2.10
N ASP A 142 -3.88 15.52 1.34
CA ASP A 142 -2.70 15.39 0.49
C ASP A 142 -3.09 15.61 -0.98
N LEU A 143 -2.59 16.69 -1.57
CA LEU A 143 -2.99 17.14 -2.90
C LEU A 143 -2.01 16.65 -3.96
N SER A 144 -2.59 16.01 -4.97
CA SER A 144 -1.86 15.61 -6.16
C SER A 144 -1.28 16.80 -6.92
N SER A 145 -0.09 16.62 -7.51
CA SER A 145 0.31 17.41 -8.68
C SER A 145 -0.44 16.91 -9.94
N THR A 146 -1.49 17.65 -10.34
CA THR A 146 -2.29 17.61 -11.60
C THR A 146 -2.86 16.26 -12.08
N THR A 147 -2.20 15.11 -11.90
CA THR A 147 -2.52 13.79 -12.49
C THR A 147 -2.33 12.61 -11.54
N ASP A 148 -1.79 12.87 -10.34
CA ASP A 148 -1.58 11.89 -9.28
C ASP A 148 -2.83 11.68 -8.41
N ILE A 149 -2.74 10.89 -7.32
CA ILE A 149 -3.88 10.63 -6.43
C ILE A 149 -4.01 11.80 -5.47
N THR A 150 -5.20 12.38 -5.34
CA THR A 150 -5.53 13.27 -4.22
C THR A 150 -6.17 12.43 -3.12
N ALA A 151 -5.73 12.64 -1.88
CA ALA A 151 -6.23 11.93 -0.71
C ALA A 151 -6.78 12.91 0.32
N PHE A 152 -7.98 12.63 0.82
CA PHE A 152 -8.55 13.28 1.99
C PHE A 152 -8.93 12.22 3.00
N VAL A 153 -8.40 12.30 4.22
CA VAL A 153 -8.64 11.31 5.27
C VAL A 153 -9.19 12.01 6.50
N LEU A 154 -10.34 11.55 6.99
CA LEU A 154 -10.87 11.95 8.28
C LEU A 154 -10.41 10.96 9.37
N VAL A 155 -9.93 11.50 10.48
CA VAL A 155 -9.64 10.76 11.71
C VAL A 155 -10.60 11.22 12.80
N PHE A 156 -11.36 10.29 13.34
CA PHE A 156 -12.28 10.50 14.46
C PHE A 156 -11.59 10.00 15.73
N PRO A 157 -11.22 10.89 16.68
CA PRO A 157 -10.62 10.47 17.94
C PRO A 157 -11.61 9.67 18.79
N PRO A 158 -11.12 8.76 19.64
CA PRO A 158 -11.95 7.92 20.49
C PRO A 158 -12.75 8.76 21.49
N LEU A 159 -13.98 8.33 21.82
CA LEU A 159 -14.83 9.00 22.82
C LEU A 159 -14.43 8.65 24.27
N ASP A 160 -13.84 7.48 24.47
CA ASP A 160 -13.36 6.95 25.74
C ASP A 160 -12.15 6.02 25.53
N GLU A 161 -11.63 5.40 26.58
CA GLU A 161 -10.42 4.55 26.50
C GLU A 161 -10.63 3.22 25.73
N ASP A 162 -11.89 2.77 25.59
CA ASP A 162 -12.24 1.52 24.91
C ASP A 162 -12.58 1.74 23.42
N ASP A 163 -12.88 2.98 23.04
CA ASP A 163 -13.12 3.39 21.66
C ASP A 163 -11.82 3.47 20.83
N LYS A 164 -11.98 3.52 19.50
CA LYS A 164 -10.87 3.54 18.54
C LYS A 164 -10.78 4.88 17.82
N TYR A 165 -9.62 5.12 17.23
CA TYR A 165 -9.48 6.09 16.16
C TYR A 165 -10.12 5.52 14.89
N TYR A 166 -11.24 6.08 14.44
CA TYR A 166 -11.84 5.68 13.17
C TYR A 166 -11.21 6.47 12.02
N ILE A 167 -10.86 5.76 10.96
CA ILE A 167 -10.26 6.32 9.75
C ILE A 167 -11.24 6.17 8.60
N LEU A 168 -11.60 7.31 8.00
CA LEU A 168 -12.49 7.38 6.85
C LEU A 168 -11.78 8.07 5.69
N PRO A 169 -11.19 7.30 4.75
CA PRO A 169 -10.41 7.85 3.65
C PRO A 169 -11.24 8.03 2.37
N TYR A 170 -10.89 9.07 1.61
CA TYR A 170 -11.43 9.38 0.30
C TYR A 170 -10.30 9.66 -0.68
N PHE A 171 -10.42 9.14 -1.90
CA PHE A 171 -9.36 9.19 -2.91
C PHE A 171 -9.92 9.60 -4.26
N TRP A 172 -9.18 10.44 -4.98
CA TRP A 172 -9.56 10.88 -6.32
C TRP A 172 -8.43 10.72 -7.33
N ILE A 173 -8.80 10.34 -8.55
CA ILE A 173 -7.95 10.45 -9.75
C ILE A 173 -8.76 11.05 -10.90
N PRO A 174 -8.14 11.71 -11.89
CA PRO A 174 -8.87 12.17 -13.08
C PRO A 174 -9.43 10.98 -13.87
N GLU A 175 -10.68 11.07 -14.31
CA GLU A 175 -11.41 10.00 -15.00
C GLU A 175 -10.68 9.53 -16.26
N GLU A 176 -10.18 10.46 -17.07
CA GLU A 176 -9.45 10.14 -18.31
C GLU A 176 -8.12 9.39 -18.06
N ASN A 177 -7.61 9.44 -16.83
CA ASN A 177 -6.33 8.86 -16.46
C ASN A 177 -6.45 7.42 -15.91
N VAL A 178 -7.66 6.92 -15.61
CA VAL A 178 -7.86 5.60 -14.96
C VAL A 178 -7.18 4.49 -15.77
N ASP A 179 -7.57 4.29 -17.03
CA ASP A 179 -7.04 3.22 -17.89
C ASP A 179 -5.53 3.33 -18.14
N VAL A 180 -5.05 4.56 -18.31
CA VAL A 180 -3.61 4.82 -18.52
C VAL A 180 -2.83 4.43 -17.28
N ARG A 181 -3.33 4.76 -16.09
CA ARG A 181 -2.68 4.44 -14.82
C ARG A 181 -2.78 2.97 -14.47
N VAL A 182 -3.88 2.28 -14.78
CA VAL A 182 -3.96 0.80 -14.63
C VAL A 182 -2.83 0.13 -15.43
N ARG A 183 -2.65 0.53 -16.70
CA ARG A 183 -1.59 -0.03 -17.55
C ARG A 183 -0.18 0.35 -17.11
N ARG A 184 0.02 1.57 -16.61
CA ARG A 184 1.33 2.11 -16.23
C ARG A 184 1.77 1.58 -14.86
N ASP A 185 0.90 1.72 -13.87
CA ASP A 185 1.19 1.46 -12.47
C ASP A 185 0.92 -0.01 -12.10
N HIS A 186 0.19 -0.75 -12.94
CA HIS A 186 -0.27 -2.12 -12.68
C HIS A 186 -1.09 -2.21 -11.38
N VAL A 187 -1.87 -1.17 -11.10
CA VAL A 187 -2.73 -1.05 -9.91
C VAL A 187 -4.19 -1.10 -10.39
N PRO A 188 -5.09 -1.83 -9.71
CA PRO A 188 -6.47 -2.05 -10.15
C PRO A 188 -7.38 -0.84 -9.84
N TYR A 189 -7.02 0.35 -10.32
CA TYR A 189 -7.79 1.58 -10.10
C TYR A 189 -9.21 1.48 -10.65
N ASP A 190 -9.40 0.83 -11.80
CA ASP A 190 -10.70 0.57 -12.43
C ASP A 190 -11.62 -0.32 -11.57
N VAL A 191 -11.03 -1.27 -10.84
CA VAL A 191 -11.78 -2.12 -9.90
C VAL A 191 -12.21 -1.31 -8.68
N TRP A 192 -11.32 -0.50 -8.12
CA TRP A 192 -11.63 0.34 -6.95
C TRP A 192 -12.64 1.43 -7.27
N GLU A 193 -12.61 1.98 -8.48
CA GLU A 193 -13.63 2.91 -8.99
C GLU A 193 -15.01 2.25 -9.02
N LYS A 194 -15.13 1.08 -9.66
CA LYS A 194 -16.40 0.32 -9.72
C LYS A 194 -16.94 -0.07 -8.34
N GLN A 195 -16.06 -0.20 -7.34
CA GLN A 195 -16.41 -0.49 -5.95
C GLN A 195 -16.74 0.77 -5.13
N GLY A 196 -16.62 1.96 -5.69
CA GLY A 196 -16.77 3.23 -4.98
C GLY A 196 -15.69 3.48 -3.92
N LYS A 197 -14.55 2.80 -4.00
CA LYS A 197 -13.39 2.97 -3.10
C LYS A 197 -12.36 3.95 -3.65
N LEU A 198 -12.50 4.31 -4.92
CA LEU A 198 -11.75 5.35 -5.59
C LEU A 198 -12.77 6.20 -6.35
N LEU A 199 -12.73 7.50 -6.17
CA LEU A 199 -13.59 8.43 -6.87
C LEU A 199 -12.85 9.01 -8.07
N THR A 200 -13.60 9.53 -9.03
CA THR A 200 -13.03 10.23 -10.19
C THR A 200 -13.51 11.68 -10.23
N THR A 201 -12.66 12.54 -10.79
CA THR A 201 -13.03 13.89 -11.18
C THR A 201 -13.10 13.96 -12.70
N GLU A 202 -14.10 14.68 -13.23
CA GLU A 202 -14.28 14.84 -14.67
C GLU A 202 -13.03 15.44 -15.34
N GLY A 203 -12.67 14.90 -16.51
CA GLY A 203 -11.55 15.37 -17.32
C GLY A 203 -10.21 14.73 -16.99
N ASN A 204 -9.13 15.42 -17.37
CA ASN A 204 -7.75 14.92 -17.32
C ASN A 204 -6.91 15.45 -16.15
N VAL A 205 -7.45 16.38 -15.36
CA VAL A 205 -6.82 16.95 -14.16
C VAL A 205 -7.77 16.89 -12.96
N VAL A 206 -7.21 16.90 -11.75
CA VAL A 206 -8.03 16.89 -10.53
C VAL A 206 -8.77 18.23 -10.40
N HIS A 207 -10.10 18.19 -10.37
CA HIS A 207 -10.92 19.38 -10.20
C HIS A 207 -11.10 19.73 -8.71
N TYR A 208 -10.26 20.62 -8.17
CA TYR A 208 -10.27 20.94 -6.73
C TYR A 208 -11.62 21.45 -6.23
N GLY A 209 -12.37 22.23 -7.01
CA GLY A 209 -13.71 22.69 -6.59
C GLY A 209 -14.72 21.55 -6.34
N TYR A 210 -14.52 20.39 -6.96
CA TYR A 210 -15.35 19.21 -6.68
C TYR A 210 -15.00 18.62 -5.31
N ILE A 211 -13.71 18.56 -5.00
CA ILE A 211 -13.21 18.07 -3.71
C ILE A 211 -13.62 19.03 -2.59
N GLU A 212 -13.54 20.35 -2.82
CA GLU A 212 -14.01 21.37 -1.86
C GLU A 212 -15.50 21.19 -1.52
N GLN A 213 -16.37 21.04 -2.53
CA GLN A 213 -17.80 20.76 -2.30
C GLN A 213 -18.06 19.41 -1.62
N PHE A 214 -17.20 18.42 -1.89
CA PHE A 214 -17.29 17.12 -1.22
C PHE A 214 -16.96 17.26 0.27
N ILE A 215 -15.90 17.99 0.61
CA ILE A 215 -15.51 18.28 2.00
C ILE A 215 -16.62 19.07 2.71
N ASP A 216 -17.23 20.05 2.04
CA ASP A 216 -18.36 20.82 2.59
C ASP A 216 -19.55 19.93 2.97
N LYS A 217 -19.94 19.00 2.09
CA LYS A 217 -20.97 17.99 2.38
C LYS A 217 -20.61 17.05 3.53
N LEU A 218 -19.33 16.71 3.67
CA LEU A 218 -18.89 15.91 4.82
C LEU A 218 -19.01 16.71 6.13
N ASN A 219 -18.82 18.02 6.09
CA ASN A 219 -18.97 18.90 7.25
C ASN A 219 -20.44 19.11 7.66
N GLU A 220 -21.39 18.90 6.76
CA GLU A 220 -22.82 18.84 7.11
C GLU A 220 -23.15 17.58 7.92
N ARG A 221 -22.43 16.48 7.68
CA ARG A 221 -22.62 15.18 8.37
C ARG A 221 -21.75 15.04 9.62
N PHE A 222 -20.53 15.56 9.60
CA PHE A 222 -19.52 15.40 10.64
C PHE A 222 -19.04 16.77 11.13
N ASN A 223 -18.44 16.82 12.33
CA ASN A 223 -17.88 18.05 12.86
C ASN A 223 -16.37 18.12 12.57
N ILE A 224 -16.00 18.59 11.37
CA ILE A 224 -14.60 18.72 10.94
C ILE A 224 -13.99 19.95 11.61
N ARG A 225 -13.16 19.73 12.65
CA ARG A 225 -12.56 20.83 13.41
C ARG A 225 -11.42 21.51 12.67
N GLU A 226 -10.49 20.71 12.15
CA GLU A 226 -9.33 21.23 11.43
C GLU A 226 -8.97 20.31 10.26
N ILE A 227 -8.44 20.91 9.20
CA ILE A 227 -7.91 20.20 8.03
C ILE A 227 -6.43 20.53 7.90
N ALA A 228 -5.56 19.55 8.15
CA ALA A 228 -4.14 19.67 7.88
C ALA A 228 -3.82 19.43 6.40
N TYR A 229 -2.89 20.19 5.85
CA TYR A 229 -2.47 20.07 4.45
C TYR A 229 -0.96 20.34 4.28
N ASP A 230 -0.38 19.84 3.18
CA ASP A 230 1.01 20.17 2.83
C ASP A 230 1.14 21.62 2.33
N ARG A 231 2.07 22.36 2.91
CA ARG A 231 2.36 23.78 2.61
C ARG A 231 2.72 24.04 1.15
N TRP A 232 3.18 23.03 0.42
CA TRP A 232 3.65 23.16 -0.96
C TRP A 232 2.56 22.82 -1.97
N GLY A 233 1.87 23.83 -2.52
CA GLY A 233 1.07 23.68 -3.75
C GLY A 233 -0.45 23.90 -3.64
N ALA A 234 -0.96 24.32 -2.48
CA ALA A 234 -2.40 24.33 -2.19
C ALA A 234 -3.04 25.71 -2.00
N VAL A 235 -2.36 26.81 -2.31
CA VAL A 235 -2.76 28.17 -1.87
C VAL A 235 -4.21 28.52 -2.22
N GLN A 236 -4.66 28.23 -3.44
CA GLN A 236 -6.03 28.55 -3.86
C GLN A 236 -7.09 27.70 -3.14
N MET A 237 -6.85 26.39 -3.00
CA MET A 237 -7.79 25.49 -2.34
C MET A 237 -7.91 25.81 -0.84
N VAL A 238 -6.79 26.16 -0.20
CA VAL A 238 -6.78 26.61 1.21
C VAL A 238 -7.62 27.86 1.38
N GLN A 239 -7.44 28.88 0.53
CA GLN A 239 -8.25 30.10 0.58
C GLN A 239 -9.74 29.82 0.37
N ASN A 240 -10.08 28.90 -0.53
CA ASN A 240 -11.46 28.51 -0.78
C ASN A 240 -12.07 27.81 0.44
N LEU A 241 -11.37 26.84 1.04
CA LEU A 241 -11.81 26.12 2.23
C LEU A 241 -11.93 27.06 3.44
N GLU A 242 -10.99 27.98 3.65
CA GLU A 242 -11.10 29.02 4.67
C GLU A 242 -12.31 29.93 4.41
N GLY A 243 -12.57 30.28 3.15
CA GLY A 243 -13.75 31.04 2.73
C GLY A 243 -15.08 30.31 2.98
N MET A 244 -15.05 28.96 2.99
CA MET A 244 -16.18 28.10 3.38
C MET A 244 -16.30 27.95 4.91
N GLY A 245 -15.37 28.50 5.69
CA GLY A 245 -15.39 28.49 7.16
C GLY A 245 -14.58 27.37 7.82
N PHE A 246 -13.80 26.60 7.05
CA PHE A 246 -12.92 25.59 7.62
C PHE A 246 -11.68 26.19 8.28
N THR A 247 -11.23 25.58 9.37
CA THR A 247 -9.90 25.87 9.94
C THR A 247 -8.88 25.00 9.22
N VAL A 248 -8.06 25.59 8.36
CA VAL A 248 -7.09 24.88 7.53
C VAL A 248 -5.68 25.14 8.09
N VAL A 249 -4.95 24.08 8.44
CA VAL A 249 -3.69 24.18 9.19
C VAL A 249 -2.50 23.70 8.35
N PRO A 250 -1.48 24.54 8.12
CA PRO A 250 -0.32 24.16 7.33
C PRO A 250 0.57 23.16 8.09
N PHE A 251 0.73 21.96 7.54
CA PHE A 251 1.55 20.89 8.12
C PHE A 251 2.91 20.76 7.41
N GLY A 252 3.99 20.61 8.17
CA GLY A 252 5.32 20.41 7.59
C GLY A 252 5.57 18.93 7.24
N GLN A 253 6.09 18.66 6.04
CA GLN A 253 6.49 17.31 5.64
C GLN A 253 7.96 16.95 5.98
N ASP A 254 8.58 17.71 6.88
CA ASP A 254 9.91 17.42 7.37
C ASP A 254 9.91 16.38 8.50
N PHE A 255 11.11 15.96 8.92
CA PHE A 255 11.26 14.99 10.00
C PHE A 255 10.69 15.48 11.34
N LYS A 256 10.65 16.79 11.59
CA LYS A 256 10.22 17.33 12.88
C LYS A 256 8.71 17.15 13.04
N ASP A 257 7.96 17.52 12.01
CA ASP A 257 6.49 17.48 12.07
C ASP A 257 5.96 16.06 11.79
N MET A 258 6.58 15.29 10.88
CA MET A 258 6.12 13.93 10.56
C MET A 258 6.42 12.88 11.63
N ASN A 259 7.52 13.01 12.38
CA ASN A 259 8.00 11.95 13.27
C ASN A 259 7.02 11.57 14.39
N PRO A 260 6.46 12.50 15.19
CA PRO A 260 5.53 12.15 16.26
C PRO A 260 4.27 11.40 15.78
N PRO A 261 3.46 11.92 14.83
CA PRO A 261 2.24 11.23 14.40
C PRO A 261 2.53 9.93 13.65
N THR A 262 3.67 9.82 12.94
CA THR A 262 4.08 8.56 12.31
C THR A 262 4.37 7.48 13.34
N LYS A 263 5.08 7.80 14.43
CA LYS A 263 5.33 6.85 15.53
C LYS A 263 4.04 6.48 16.25
N GLU A 264 3.13 7.42 16.46
CA GLU A 264 1.86 7.13 17.12
C GLU A 264 0.96 6.24 16.26
N LEU A 265 0.91 6.44 14.94
CA LEU A 265 0.19 5.56 14.00
C LEU A 265 0.65 4.09 14.13
N MET A 266 1.96 3.85 14.22
CA MET A 266 2.50 2.51 14.47
C MET A 266 2.03 1.95 15.81
N LYS A 267 2.18 2.73 16.88
CA LYS A 267 1.80 2.31 18.23
C LYS A 267 0.32 1.95 18.31
N LEU A 268 -0.56 2.81 17.81
CA LEU A 268 -2.00 2.57 17.79
C LEU A 268 -2.38 1.34 16.94
N THR A 269 -1.65 1.09 15.84
CA THR A 269 -1.83 -0.14 15.03
C THR A 269 -1.45 -1.38 15.82
N LEU A 270 -0.32 -1.36 16.53
CA LEU A 270 0.14 -2.49 17.35
C LEU A 270 -0.82 -2.77 18.52
N GLU A 271 -1.40 -1.72 19.11
CA GLU A 271 -2.42 -1.79 20.16
C GLU A 271 -3.83 -2.12 19.63
N GLN A 272 -4.03 -2.19 18.31
CA GLN A 272 -5.34 -2.36 17.67
C GLN A 272 -6.37 -1.27 18.05
N LYS A 273 -5.89 -0.04 18.27
CA LYS A 273 -6.71 1.14 18.60
C LYS A 273 -7.15 1.95 17.38
N ILE A 274 -6.97 1.40 16.18
CA ILE A 274 -7.41 2.01 14.92
C ILE A 274 -8.50 1.14 14.31
N ALA A 275 -9.53 1.77 13.75
CA ALA A 275 -10.55 1.15 12.92
C ALA A 275 -10.53 1.81 11.53
N HIS A 276 -10.03 1.11 10.52
CA HIS A 276 -9.89 1.66 9.15
C HIS A 276 -10.74 0.94 8.09
N GLY A 277 -11.67 0.07 8.50
CA GLY A 277 -12.69 -0.52 7.63
C GLY A 277 -12.16 -1.41 6.51
N GLY A 278 -10.88 -1.81 6.56
CA GLY A 278 -10.25 -2.59 5.49
C GLY A 278 -10.19 -1.89 4.12
N HIS A 279 -10.19 -0.55 4.08
CA HIS A 279 -10.23 0.19 2.81
C HIS A 279 -9.08 -0.21 1.87
N PRO A 280 -9.33 -0.74 0.65
CA PRO A 280 -8.30 -1.40 -0.16
C PRO A 280 -7.24 -0.43 -0.67
N VAL A 281 -7.63 0.79 -1.05
CA VAL A 281 -6.68 1.83 -1.51
C VAL A 281 -5.74 2.26 -0.38
N LEU A 282 -6.28 2.63 0.79
CA LEU A 282 -5.48 2.98 1.96
C LEU A 282 -4.58 1.83 2.39
N ARG A 283 -5.09 0.60 2.43
CA ARG A 283 -4.30 -0.60 2.74
C ARG A 283 -3.13 -0.75 1.77
N TRP A 284 -3.35 -0.58 0.46
CA TRP A 284 -2.29 -0.60 -0.55
C TRP A 284 -1.25 0.51 -0.33
N MET A 285 -1.68 1.73 0.03
CA MET A 285 -0.77 2.83 0.32
C MET A 285 0.06 2.60 1.59
N MET A 286 -0.54 2.04 2.66
CA MET A 286 0.17 1.61 3.87
C MET A 286 1.21 0.53 3.55
N ASP A 287 0.87 -0.38 2.64
CA ASP A 287 1.73 -1.43 2.10
C ASP A 287 3.01 -0.87 1.45
N ASN A 288 2.94 0.35 0.91
CA ASN A 288 4.01 0.98 0.14
C ASN A 288 4.92 1.88 0.99
N ILE A 289 4.63 2.10 2.27
CA ILE A 289 5.41 3.04 3.10
C ILE A 289 6.82 2.53 3.31
N PHE A 290 7.78 3.35 2.90
CA PHE A 290 9.16 3.32 3.33
C PHE A 290 9.39 4.40 4.40
N ILE A 291 10.33 4.19 5.32
CA ILE A 291 10.71 5.22 6.29
C ILE A 291 12.11 5.71 5.99
N LYS A 292 12.24 7.03 5.81
CA LYS A 292 13.54 7.69 5.95
C LYS A 292 13.78 7.99 7.40
N THR A 293 15.04 7.88 7.81
CA THR A 293 15.50 8.21 9.16
C THR A 293 16.60 9.27 9.07
N ASP A 294 16.52 10.31 9.89
CA ASP A 294 17.60 11.30 10.00
C ASP A 294 18.69 10.82 10.99
N PRO A 295 19.86 11.50 11.07
CA PRO A 295 20.91 11.12 12.03
C PRO A 295 20.50 11.18 13.51
N ALA A 296 19.41 11.88 13.84
CA ALA A 296 18.87 11.97 15.19
C ALA A 296 17.86 10.86 15.50
N GLY A 297 17.56 9.96 14.55
CA GLY A 297 16.61 8.87 14.72
C GLY A 297 15.14 9.29 14.54
N ASN A 298 14.88 10.48 14.00
CA ASN A 298 13.53 10.88 13.60
C ASN A 298 13.15 10.17 12.31
N ILE A 299 11.88 9.79 12.20
CA ILE A 299 11.35 9.08 11.04
C ILE A 299 10.40 9.96 10.24
N LYS A 300 10.33 9.73 8.93
CA LYS A 300 9.25 10.26 8.09
C LYS A 300 8.85 9.27 7.01
N PRO A 301 7.55 9.20 6.65
CA PRO A 301 7.09 8.40 5.53
C PRO A 301 7.71 8.90 4.23
N ASP A 302 8.09 7.95 3.39
CA ASP A 302 8.57 8.18 2.04
C ASP A 302 8.21 6.98 1.17
N LYS A 303 8.43 7.10 -0.12
CA LYS A 303 8.33 6.01 -1.09
C LYS A 303 9.72 5.52 -1.43
N GLU A 304 9.88 4.20 -1.59
CA GLU A 304 11.15 3.64 -2.05
C GLU A 304 11.34 3.95 -3.54
N LYS A 305 10.25 3.89 -4.31
CA LYS A 305 10.21 4.19 -5.75
C LYS A 305 9.20 5.28 -6.05
N SER A 306 9.48 6.12 -7.05
CA SER A 306 8.58 7.21 -7.44
C SER A 306 7.18 6.74 -7.91
N THR A 307 7.08 5.50 -8.39
CA THR A 307 5.84 4.84 -8.84
C THR A 307 4.92 4.42 -7.70
N GLU A 308 5.45 4.21 -6.50
CA GLU A 308 4.66 3.90 -5.32
C GLU A 308 3.88 5.13 -4.85
N LYS A 309 2.70 4.89 -4.29
CA LYS A 309 1.79 5.91 -3.78
C LYS A 309 1.56 5.68 -2.30
N ILE A 310 1.65 6.77 -1.54
CA ILE A 310 1.51 6.81 -0.08
C ILE A 310 0.62 7.98 0.36
N ASP A 311 -0.07 8.64 -0.58
CA ASP A 311 -0.76 9.91 -0.36
C ASP A 311 -1.83 9.77 0.75
N GLY A 312 -2.55 8.65 0.76
CA GLY A 312 -3.49 8.31 1.84
C GLY A 312 -2.84 8.06 3.20
N ALA A 313 -1.63 7.51 3.23
CA ALA A 313 -0.90 7.33 4.47
C ALA A 313 -0.41 8.67 5.04
N VAL A 314 0.12 9.54 4.16
CA VAL A 314 0.53 10.91 4.52
C VAL A 314 -0.67 11.72 5.03
N ALA A 315 -1.79 11.70 4.31
CA ALA A 315 -3.05 12.30 4.74
C ALA A 315 -3.52 11.76 6.11
N THR A 316 -3.44 10.44 6.33
CA THR A 316 -3.78 9.83 7.63
C THR A 316 -2.89 10.36 8.76
N ILE A 317 -1.57 10.47 8.52
CA ILE A 317 -0.60 10.96 9.51
C ILE A 317 -0.88 12.44 9.84
N MET A 318 -1.18 13.26 8.83
CA MET A 318 -1.54 14.67 9.03
C MET A 318 -2.83 14.83 9.84
N ALA A 319 -3.87 14.06 9.51
CA ALA A 319 -5.13 14.06 10.25
C ALA A 319 -4.94 13.61 11.70
N LEU A 320 -4.16 12.55 11.92
CA LEU A 320 -3.85 12.01 13.24
C LEU A 320 -3.07 13.02 14.09
N ASP A 321 -2.10 13.74 13.52
CA ASP A 321 -1.40 14.81 14.24
C ASP A 321 -2.36 15.85 14.82
N ARG A 322 -3.35 16.28 14.03
CA ARG A 322 -4.35 17.25 14.50
C ARG A 322 -5.22 16.66 15.60
N ALA A 323 -5.67 15.42 15.43
CA ALA A 323 -6.47 14.72 16.43
C ALA A 323 -5.73 14.48 17.76
N LEU A 324 -4.40 14.37 17.75
CA LEU A 324 -3.58 14.16 18.95
C LEU A 324 -3.27 15.47 19.72
N LYS A 325 -3.55 16.63 19.12
CA LYS A 325 -3.24 17.95 19.69
C LYS A 325 -4.44 18.68 20.29
N ASP A 326 -5.65 18.13 20.10
CA ASP A 326 -6.88 18.61 20.74
C ASP A 326 -6.99 18.13 22.19
#